data_AF-A0A0J9BLX6-F1
#
_entry.id   AF-A0A0J9BLX6-F1
#
_cell.length_a   1.000
_cell.length_b   1.000
_cell.length_c   1.000
_cell.angle_alpha   90.00
_cell.angle_beta   90.00
_cell.angle_gamma   90.00
#
_symmetry.space_group_name_H-M   'P 1'
#
loop_
_entity.id
_entity.type
_entity.pdbx_description
1 polymer ?
#
loop_
_entity_poly.entity_id
_entity_poly.type
_entity_poly.pdbx_seq_one_letter_code
_entity_poly.pdbx_strand_id
1 'polypeptide(L)'
;MENLDLYESVRSVPDNAKKTIKGGRTSGMTDINPMWRIKVLTEQFGPCGIGWYYIPTRKWLETSGNEIAAFVDIELYIKVGGEWSKPIPGNGGSMFAAKEKSGIYVSDECYKMATTDAISVACKQLGIGADVYWESDRTKYNREENPDLITKSEVNEIFLELKRTGIGIKNVLSKYGLTDIHCMTKIQAKETINKLKRKPDKESATAPPDDMQEGGLPWNDPKG
;
A
#
# COMPACT_ATOMS: atom_id res chain seq x y z
N MET A 1 17.41 -11.05 30.44
CA MET A 1 17.19 -10.36 29.17
C MET A 1 16.14 -9.32 29.47
N GLU A 2 16.52 -8.05 29.42
CA GLU A 2 15.60 -6.94 29.56
C GLU A 2 14.63 -6.92 28.36
N ASN A 3 13.47 -6.29 28.53
CA ASN A 3 12.36 -6.39 27.58
C ASN A 3 12.70 -5.90 26.14
N LEU A 4 13.74 -5.07 25.99
CA LEU A 4 14.15 -4.50 24.70
C LEU A 4 15.45 -5.08 24.13
N ASP A 5 16.11 -6.00 24.83
CA ASP A 5 17.44 -6.49 24.43
C ASP A 5 17.45 -7.04 22.99
N LEU A 6 16.50 -7.93 22.67
CA LEU A 6 16.36 -8.49 21.33
C LEU A 6 16.01 -7.39 20.32
N TYR A 7 15.07 -6.52 20.66
CA TYR A 7 14.58 -5.48 19.74
C TYR A 7 15.72 -4.54 19.32
N GLU A 8 16.49 -4.04 20.28
CA GLU A 8 17.61 -3.14 20.01
C GLU A 8 18.77 -3.85 19.26
N SER A 9 18.95 -5.16 19.45
CA SER A 9 19.99 -5.90 18.73
C SER A 9 19.68 -6.14 17.25
N VAL A 10 18.40 -6.16 16.86
CA VAL A 10 17.97 -6.56 15.50
C VAL A 10 17.20 -5.49 14.72
N ARG A 11 16.83 -4.35 15.34
CA ARG A 11 16.08 -3.26 14.69
C ARG A 11 16.79 -2.63 13.50
N SER A 12 18.11 -2.54 13.54
CA SER A 12 18.91 -1.89 12.52
C SER A 12 19.32 -2.88 11.43
N VAL A 13 19.10 -2.50 10.17
CA VAL A 13 19.49 -3.28 9.01
C VAL A 13 20.82 -2.75 8.48
N PRO A 14 21.84 -3.58 8.20
CA PRO A 14 23.06 -3.13 7.56
C PRO A 14 22.80 -2.74 6.10
N ASP A 15 23.55 -1.77 5.59
CA ASP A 15 23.28 -1.22 4.25
C ASP A 15 23.46 -2.23 3.11
N ASN A 16 24.32 -3.24 3.30
CA ASN A 16 24.49 -4.34 2.34
C ASN A 16 23.28 -5.30 2.28
N ALA A 17 22.35 -5.20 3.23
CA ALA A 17 21.09 -5.94 3.24
C ALA A 17 19.89 -5.07 2.83
N LYS A 18 20.10 -3.78 2.53
CA LYS A 18 19.07 -2.85 2.03
C LYS A 18 19.19 -2.69 0.53
N LYS A 19 18.05 -2.57 -0.14
CA LYS A 19 17.98 -2.18 -1.54
C LYS A 19 16.81 -1.23 -1.75
N THR A 20 17.05 -0.07 -2.36
CA THR A 20 15.94 0.80 -2.76
C THR A 20 15.14 0.15 -3.89
N ILE A 21 13.84 0.05 -3.71
CA ILE A 21 12.91 -0.45 -4.72
C ILE A 21 12.79 0.59 -5.83
N LYS A 22 13.03 0.16 -7.07
CA LYS A 22 12.93 1.01 -8.26
C LYS A 22 11.68 0.63 -9.06
N GLY A 23 10.77 1.57 -9.22
CA GLY A 23 9.55 1.39 -10.01
C GLY A 23 8.41 0.69 -9.25
N GLY A 24 7.22 0.73 -9.85
CA GLY A 24 6.00 0.23 -9.24
C GLY A 24 5.48 1.11 -8.10
N ARG A 25 4.44 0.64 -7.41
CA ARG A 25 3.76 1.38 -6.33
C ARG A 25 4.62 1.60 -5.08
N THR A 26 5.64 0.77 -4.90
CA THR A 26 6.56 0.79 -3.76
C THR A 26 7.90 1.44 -4.10
N SER A 27 7.99 2.14 -5.23
CA SER A 27 9.21 2.85 -5.64
C SER A 27 9.65 3.84 -4.56
N GLY A 28 10.94 3.80 -4.22
CA GLY A 28 11.52 4.64 -3.16
C GLY A 28 11.46 4.01 -1.76
N MET A 29 10.71 2.93 -1.57
CA MET A 29 10.78 2.15 -0.33
C MET A 29 12.04 1.28 -0.27
N THR A 30 12.38 0.84 0.93
CA THR A 30 13.52 -0.06 1.17
C THR A 30 13.05 -1.51 1.18
N ASP A 31 13.61 -2.31 0.28
CA ASP A 31 13.59 -3.76 0.33
C ASP A 31 14.73 -4.26 1.24
N ILE A 32 14.44 -5.27 2.06
CA ILE A 32 15.42 -5.87 2.97
C ILE A 32 15.63 -7.30 2.51
N ASN A 33 16.89 -7.67 2.27
CA ASN A 33 17.28 -9.00 1.86
C ASN A 33 16.75 -10.07 2.84
N PRO A 34 15.91 -11.01 2.37
CA PRO A 34 15.36 -12.03 3.25
C PRO A 34 16.40 -12.96 3.88
N MET A 35 17.53 -13.21 3.19
CA MET A 35 18.62 -14.01 3.75
C MET A 35 19.28 -13.34 4.96
N TRP A 36 19.27 -12.00 5.03
CA TRP A 36 19.74 -11.30 6.22
C TRP A 36 18.83 -11.61 7.43
N ARG A 37 17.51 -11.67 7.23
CA ARG A 37 16.58 -12.05 8.33
C ARG A 37 16.81 -13.47 8.81
N ILE A 38 17.03 -14.42 7.89
CA ILE A 38 17.38 -15.81 8.24
C ILE A 38 18.69 -15.87 9.02
N LYS A 39 19.69 -15.06 8.61
CA LYS A 39 20.95 -14.92 9.35
C LYS A 39 20.71 -14.37 10.75
N VAL A 40 19.92 -13.30 10.90
CA VAL A 40 19.58 -12.71 12.21
C VAL A 40 18.88 -13.73 13.12
N LEU A 41 17.88 -14.46 12.62
CA LEU A 41 17.24 -15.53 13.39
C LEU A 41 18.25 -16.58 13.88
N THR A 42 19.20 -16.93 13.01
CA THR A 42 20.26 -17.89 13.33
C THR A 42 21.24 -17.36 14.36
N GLU A 43 21.59 -16.07 14.28
CA GLU A 43 22.49 -15.41 15.22
C GLU A 43 21.86 -15.24 16.61
N GLN A 44 20.57 -14.90 16.67
CA GLN A 44 19.88 -14.66 17.94
C GLN A 44 19.45 -15.95 18.63
N PHE A 45 19.03 -16.97 17.88
CA PHE A 45 18.39 -18.15 18.44
C PHE A 45 19.15 -19.46 18.18
N GLY A 46 20.04 -19.51 17.19
CA GLY A 46 20.73 -20.71 16.73
C GLY A 46 20.15 -21.29 15.43
N PRO A 47 20.64 -22.44 14.95
CA PRO A 47 20.22 -23.00 13.66
C PRO A 47 18.71 -23.25 13.55
N CYS A 48 18.18 -23.15 12.32
CA CYS A 48 16.79 -23.54 12.03
C CYS A 48 16.55 -25.01 12.41
N GLY A 49 15.43 -25.31 13.07
CA GLY A 49 15.10 -26.60 13.67
C GLY A 49 15.62 -26.79 15.10
N ILE A 50 16.52 -25.92 15.59
CA ILE A 50 17.11 -26.00 16.94
C ILE A 50 16.73 -24.77 17.77
N GLY A 51 17.05 -23.60 17.25
CA GLY A 51 16.84 -22.30 17.89
C GLY A 51 15.56 -21.61 17.47
N TRP A 52 15.18 -21.81 16.22
CA TRP A 52 13.96 -21.29 15.63
C TRP A 52 13.49 -22.26 14.55
N TYR A 53 12.22 -22.24 14.20
CA TYR A 53 11.70 -22.96 13.04
C TYR A 53 10.38 -22.32 12.61
N TYR A 54 9.86 -22.72 11.46
CA TYR A 54 8.53 -22.30 11.02
C TYR A 54 7.75 -23.47 10.44
N ILE A 55 6.44 -23.39 10.53
CA ILE A 55 5.50 -24.35 9.95
C ILE A 55 4.62 -23.60 8.95
N PRO A 56 4.62 -23.95 7.66
CA PRO A 56 3.60 -23.49 6.73
C PRO A 56 2.24 -24.08 7.12
N THR A 57 1.28 -23.22 7.45
CA THR A 57 -0.06 -23.65 7.89
C THR A 57 -1.08 -23.62 6.75
N ARG A 58 -0.84 -22.78 5.73
CA ARG A 58 -1.70 -22.71 4.54
C ARG A 58 -0.91 -22.30 3.31
N LYS A 59 -1.26 -22.86 2.15
CA LYS A 59 -0.80 -22.43 0.83
C LYS A 59 -1.99 -22.42 -0.11
N TRP A 60 -2.18 -21.33 -0.85
CA TRP A 60 -3.30 -21.24 -1.80
C TRP A 60 -2.99 -20.28 -2.94
N LEU A 61 -3.83 -20.33 -3.98
CA LEU A 61 -3.83 -19.40 -5.09
C LEU A 61 -5.12 -18.58 -5.03
N GLU A 62 -5.02 -17.29 -5.31
CA GLU A 62 -6.15 -16.37 -5.45
C GLU A 62 -6.12 -15.77 -6.85
N THR A 63 -7.25 -15.81 -7.57
CA THR A 63 -7.34 -15.29 -8.94
C THR A 63 -8.04 -13.94 -8.96
N SER A 64 -7.50 -12.98 -9.70
CA SER A 64 -8.13 -11.69 -9.96
C SER A 64 -7.92 -11.29 -11.42
N GLY A 65 -8.99 -11.36 -12.21
CA GLY A 65 -8.91 -11.13 -13.66
C GLY A 65 -7.98 -12.14 -14.33
N ASN A 66 -6.91 -11.63 -14.96
CA ASN A 66 -5.91 -12.45 -15.67
C ASN A 66 -4.64 -12.71 -14.83
N GLU A 67 -4.69 -12.41 -13.54
CA GLU A 67 -3.57 -12.57 -12.63
C GLU A 67 -3.91 -13.57 -11.53
N ILE A 68 -2.90 -14.32 -11.09
CA ILE A 68 -3.02 -15.31 -10.01
C ILE A 68 -1.92 -15.03 -9.00
N ALA A 69 -2.30 -14.77 -7.75
CA ALA A 69 -1.38 -14.61 -6.64
C ALA A 69 -1.29 -15.90 -5.83
N ALA A 70 -0.09 -16.25 -5.40
CA ALA A 70 0.19 -17.32 -4.45
C ALA A 70 0.41 -16.73 -3.07
N PHE A 71 -0.24 -17.32 -2.07
CA PHE A 71 -0.13 -16.91 -0.68
C PHE A 71 0.31 -18.09 0.20
N VAL A 72 1.05 -17.76 1.26
CA VAL A 72 1.50 -18.71 2.28
C VAL A 72 1.28 -18.09 3.65
N ASP A 73 0.58 -18.83 4.51
CA ASP A 73 0.57 -18.58 5.95
C ASP A 73 1.62 -19.47 6.63
N ILE A 74 2.34 -18.89 7.57
CA ILE A 74 3.29 -19.60 8.44
C ILE A 74 3.04 -19.28 9.91
N GLU A 75 3.53 -20.16 10.75
CA GLU A 75 3.80 -19.91 12.16
C GLU A 75 5.30 -20.05 12.39
N LEU A 76 5.95 -18.97 12.85
CA LEU A 76 7.35 -18.96 13.28
C LEU A 76 7.42 -19.21 14.80
N TYR A 77 8.42 -19.97 15.22
CA TYR A 77 8.71 -20.30 16.61
C TYR A 77 10.17 -20.00 16.91
N ILE A 78 10.44 -19.45 18.10
CA ILE A 78 11.79 -19.18 18.60
C ILE A 78 11.98 -19.80 19.97
N LYS A 79 13.22 -20.14 20.31
CA LYS A 79 13.58 -20.71 21.60
C LYS A 79 14.34 -19.68 22.43
N VAL A 80 13.83 -19.37 23.61
CA VAL A 80 14.42 -18.40 24.54
C VAL A 80 14.49 -19.02 25.93
N GLY A 81 15.66 -19.01 26.57
CA GLY A 81 15.81 -19.56 27.93
C GLY A 81 15.49 -21.06 28.03
N GLY A 82 15.55 -21.80 26.92
CA GLY A 82 15.18 -23.22 26.88
C GLY A 82 13.71 -23.50 26.53
N GLU A 83 12.85 -22.48 26.51
CA GLU A 83 11.42 -22.60 26.22
C GLU A 83 11.09 -22.15 24.80
N TRP A 84 10.13 -22.81 24.17
CA TRP A 84 9.61 -22.42 22.86
C TRP A 84 8.54 -21.33 23.00
N SER A 85 8.58 -20.35 22.10
CA SER A 85 7.54 -19.33 22.02
C SER A 85 6.19 -19.90 21.60
N LYS A 86 5.13 -19.10 21.80
CA LYS A 86 3.89 -19.24 21.03
C LYS A 86 4.14 -18.96 19.54
N PRO A 87 3.23 -19.37 18.64
CA PRO A 87 3.36 -19.09 17.22
C PRO A 87 3.39 -17.59 16.94
N ILE A 88 4.33 -17.17 16.10
CA ILE A 88 4.45 -15.81 15.56
C ILE A 88 3.97 -15.87 14.11
N PRO A 89 2.79 -15.32 13.80
CA PRO A 89 2.18 -15.51 12.49
C PRO A 89 2.90 -14.73 11.39
N GLY A 90 2.91 -15.28 10.18
CA GLY A 90 3.36 -14.57 8.99
C GLY A 90 2.48 -14.92 7.80
N ASN A 91 2.10 -13.91 7.02
CA ASN A 91 1.44 -14.09 5.73
C ASN A 91 2.33 -13.46 4.67
N GLY A 92 2.57 -14.17 3.57
CA GLY A 92 3.38 -13.68 2.47
C GLY A 92 2.74 -13.98 1.13
N GLY A 93 3.09 -13.17 0.14
CA GLY A 93 2.50 -13.24 -1.20
C GLY A 93 3.55 -13.16 -2.31
N SER A 94 3.26 -13.81 -3.43
CA SER A 94 3.97 -13.61 -4.69
C SER A 94 3.04 -13.87 -5.87
N MET A 95 3.37 -13.37 -7.06
CA MET A 95 2.57 -13.65 -8.25
C MET A 95 2.91 -15.03 -8.80
N PHE A 96 1.92 -15.92 -8.91
CA PHE A 96 2.04 -17.15 -9.70
C PHE A 96 1.92 -16.83 -11.18
N ALA A 97 0.93 -16.01 -11.56
CA ALA A 97 0.73 -15.52 -12.92
C ALA A 97 0.56 -13.99 -12.88
N ALA A 98 1.47 -13.26 -13.51
CA ALA A 98 1.46 -11.80 -13.58
C ALA A 98 1.19 -11.33 -15.01
N LYS A 99 0.38 -10.28 -15.17
CA LYS A 99 0.13 -9.68 -16.48
C LYS A 99 1.24 -8.69 -16.82
N GLU A 100 2.10 -9.06 -17.75
CA GLU A 100 3.17 -8.21 -18.26
C GLU A 100 2.86 -7.67 -19.66
N LYS A 101 3.70 -6.77 -20.17
CA LYS A 101 3.52 -6.19 -21.52
C LYS A 101 3.60 -7.24 -22.64
N SER A 102 4.40 -8.29 -22.44
CA SER A 102 4.65 -9.38 -23.38
C SER A 102 3.66 -10.54 -23.26
N GLY A 103 2.76 -10.52 -22.27
CA GLY A 103 1.82 -11.59 -21.99
C GLY A 103 1.77 -11.97 -20.52
N ILE A 104 1.26 -13.17 -20.23
CA ILE A 104 1.23 -13.69 -18.86
C ILE A 104 2.58 -14.34 -18.56
N TYR A 105 3.26 -13.84 -17.53
CA TYR A 105 4.45 -14.48 -16.97
C TYR A 105 4.02 -15.39 -15.82
N VAL A 106 4.45 -16.65 -15.87
CA VAL A 106 4.18 -17.63 -14.81
C VAL A 106 5.47 -17.93 -14.06
N SER A 107 5.41 -17.93 -12.72
CA SER A 107 6.54 -18.20 -11.84
C SER A 107 6.32 -19.47 -11.03
N ASP A 108 7.16 -20.48 -11.24
CA ASP A 108 7.24 -21.71 -10.43
C ASP A 108 7.87 -21.46 -9.04
N GLU A 109 8.59 -20.35 -8.88
CA GLU A 109 9.18 -19.93 -7.60
C GLU A 109 8.20 -19.19 -6.67
N CYS A 110 6.95 -18.94 -7.10
CA CYS A 110 5.99 -18.10 -6.38
C CYS A 110 5.78 -18.51 -4.90
N TYR A 111 5.66 -19.81 -4.60
CA TYR A 111 5.49 -20.27 -3.22
C TYR A 111 6.75 -20.13 -2.37
N LYS A 112 7.95 -20.24 -2.96
CA LYS A 112 9.20 -20.02 -2.24
C LYS A 112 9.36 -18.53 -1.89
N MET A 113 9.03 -17.66 -2.83
CA MET A 113 9.00 -16.22 -2.61
C MET A 113 7.97 -15.83 -1.55
N ALA A 114 6.73 -16.33 -1.66
CA ALA A 114 5.67 -16.07 -0.68
C ALA A 114 6.03 -16.61 0.72
N THR A 115 6.65 -17.78 0.83
CA THR A 115 7.13 -18.32 2.12
C THR A 115 8.18 -17.39 2.74
N THR A 116 9.10 -16.89 1.92
CA THR A 116 10.17 -15.99 2.36
C THR A 116 9.64 -14.63 2.81
N ASP A 117 8.61 -14.12 2.13
CA ASP A 117 7.87 -12.92 2.53
C ASP A 117 7.11 -13.15 3.85
N ALA A 118 6.47 -14.30 4.02
CA ALA A 118 5.78 -14.66 5.26
C ALA A 118 6.73 -14.70 6.46
N ILE A 119 7.93 -15.28 6.29
CA ILE A 119 9.00 -15.24 7.31
C ILE A 119 9.39 -13.78 7.59
N SER A 120 9.53 -12.96 6.55
CA SER A 120 9.86 -11.55 6.71
C SER A 120 8.80 -10.80 7.52
N VAL A 121 7.51 -11.11 7.34
CA VAL A 121 6.40 -10.57 8.15
C VAL A 121 6.47 -11.03 9.60
N ALA A 122 6.70 -12.32 9.86
CA ALA A 122 6.85 -12.84 11.22
C ALA A 122 8.04 -12.18 11.94
N CYS A 123 9.18 -12.01 11.25
CA CYS A 123 10.37 -11.34 11.77
C CYS A 123 10.14 -9.89 12.22
N LYS A 124 9.19 -9.16 11.60
CA LYS A 124 8.84 -7.79 12.03
C LYS A 124 8.29 -7.75 13.45
N GLN A 125 7.57 -8.78 13.86
CA GLN A 125 7.01 -8.89 15.22
C GLN A 125 8.11 -9.09 16.28
N LEU A 126 9.29 -9.59 15.86
CA LEU A 126 10.48 -9.71 16.70
C LEU A 126 11.35 -8.43 16.69
N GLY A 127 10.94 -7.39 15.98
CA GLY A 127 11.70 -6.17 15.81
C GLY A 127 12.78 -6.23 14.70
N ILE A 128 12.89 -7.34 13.96
CA ILE A 128 13.96 -7.52 12.96
C ILE A 128 13.78 -6.54 11.80
N GLY A 129 14.69 -5.58 11.69
CA GLY A 129 14.67 -4.51 10.71
C GLY A 129 13.63 -3.42 10.97
N ALA A 130 13.18 -3.26 12.23
CA ALA A 130 12.17 -2.29 12.63
C ALA A 130 12.48 -0.85 12.18
N ASP A 131 13.75 -0.43 12.15
CA ASP A 131 14.13 0.94 11.79
C ASP A 131 13.70 1.30 10.36
N VAL A 132 13.75 0.36 9.42
CA VAL A 132 13.30 0.61 8.04
C VAL A 132 11.81 0.93 7.97
N TYR A 133 11.00 0.27 8.81
CA TYR A 133 9.56 0.50 8.87
C TYR A 133 9.23 1.79 9.62
N TRP A 134 9.94 2.06 10.71
CA TRP A 134 9.78 3.29 11.50
C TRP A 134 10.21 4.55 10.74
N GLU A 135 11.32 4.49 10.01
CA GLU A 135 11.80 5.57 9.13
C GLU A 135 10.82 5.84 7.98
N SER A 136 10.21 4.79 7.43
CA SER A 136 9.19 4.94 6.38
C SER A 136 7.91 5.64 6.89
N ASP A 137 7.62 5.57 8.19
CA ASP A 137 6.48 6.27 8.79
C ASP A 137 6.77 7.78 8.93
N ARG A 138 8.04 8.15 9.17
CA ARG A 138 8.48 9.55 9.15
C ARG A 138 8.25 10.19 7.78
N THR A 139 8.49 9.53 6.66
CA THR A 139 8.28 10.16 5.35
C THR A 139 6.81 10.30 4.95
N LYS A 140 5.91 9.52 5.58
CA LYS A 140 4.46 9.61 5.35
C LYS A 140 3.81 10.78 6.10
N TYR A 141 4.28 11.11 7.30
CA TYR A 141 3.74 12.20 8.13
C TYR A 141 4.64 13.43 8.28
N ASN A 142 5.95 13.28 8.06
CA ASN A 142 6.96 14.32 7.97
C ASN A 142 7.52 14.37 6.55
N ARG A 143 6.68 14.70 5.56
CA ARG A 143 7.23 15.48 4.44
C ARG A 143 7.72 16.77 5.08
N GLU A 144 9.04 16.97 5.13
CA GLU A 144 9.57 18.32 5.31
C GLU A 144 8.76 19.24 4.41
N GLU A 145 8.14 20.27 4.98
CA GLU A 145 7.38 21.25 4.24
C GLU A 145 8.34 21.91 3.26
N ASN A 146 8.45 21.37 2.05
CA ASN A 146 9.11 22.07 0.97
C ASN A 146 8.29 23.36 0.77
N PRO A 147 8.87 24.54 1.07
CA PRO A 147 8.11 25.79 1.07
C PRO A 147 7.55 26.14 -0.30
N ASP A 148 8.02 25.47 -1.37
CA ASP A 148 7.55 25.66 -2.74
C ASP A 148 6.38 24.74 -3.11
N LEU A 149 6.10 23.70 -2.32
CA LEU A 149 4.99 22.77 -2.55
C LEU A 149 3.68 23.26 -1.93
N ILE A 150 2.59 22.76 -2.51
CA ILE A 150 1.21 23.07 -2.12
C ILE A 150 0.94 22.73 -0.65
N THR A 151 0.26 23.64 0.05
CA THR A 151 -0.13 23.47 1.45
C THR A 151 -1.39 22.61 1.60
N LYS A 152 -1.64 22.08 2.80
CA LYS A 152 -2.88 21.33 3.11
C LYS A 152 -4.15 22.16 2.84
N SER A 153 -4.10 23.47 3.12
CA SER A 153 -5.24 24.37 2.87
C SER A 153 -5.54 24.50 1.38
N GLU A 154 -4.52 24.67 0.54
CA GLU A 154 -4.67 24.77 -0.91
C GLU A 154 -5.13 23.44 -1.54
N VAL A 155 -4.66 22.30 -1.01
CA VAL A 155 -5.15 20.97 -1.41
C VAL A 155 -6.66 20.86 -1.14
N ASN A 156 -7.10 21.24 0.06
CA ASN A 156 -8.51 21.22 0.43
C ASN A 156 -9.36 22.13 -0.45
N GLU A 157 -8.88 23.35 -0.74
CA GLU A 157 -9.56 24.29 -1.62
C GLU A 157 -9.72 23.73 -3.04
N ILE A 158 -8.67 23.11 -3.60
CA ILE A 158 -8.76 22.44 -4.90
C ILE A 158 -9.79 21.32 -4.87
N PHE A 159 -9.82 20.48 -3.83
CA PHE A 159 -10.80 19.40 -3.73
C PHE A 159 -12.25 19.91 -3.65
N LEU A 160 -12.50 21.00 -2.91
CA LEU A 160 -13.80 21.65 -2.85
C LEU A 160 -14.23 22.16 -4.23
N GLU A 161 -13.33 22.82 -4.95
CA GLU A 161 -13.59 23.35 -6.28
C GLU A 161 -13.78 22.24 -7.33
N LEU A 162 -13.03 21.14 -7.24
CA LEU A 162 -13.24 19.95 -8.07
C LEU A 162 -14.61 19.32 -7.83
N LYS A 163 -15.06 19.27 -6.57
CA LYS A 163 -16.40 18.80 -6.21
C LYS A 163 -17.49 19.71 -6.77
N ARG A 164 -17.33 21.03 -6.64
CA ARG A 164 -18.26 22.05 -7.15
C ARG A 164 -18.40 21.99 -8.67
N THR A 165 -17.27 21.90 -9.37
CA THR A 165 -17.22 21.93 -10.85
C THR A 165 -17.44 20.56 -11.51
N GLY A 166 -17.36 19.47 -10.74
CA GLY A 166 -17.41 18.11 -11.26
C GLY A 166 -16.17 17.66 -12.04
N ILE A 167 -15.10 18.46 -12.03
CA ILE A 167 -13.85 18.15 -12.75
C ILE A 167 -13.09 17.07 -11.99
N GLY A 168 -12.64 16.03 -12.71
CA GLY A 168 -11.83 14.97 -12.13
C GLY A 168 -10.39 15.40 -11.83
N ILE A 169 -9.88 15.04 -10.65
CA ILE A 169 -8.50 15.36 -10.22
C ILE A 169 -7.43 14.92 -11.23
N LYS A 170 -7.64 13.79 -11.93
CA LYS A 170 -6.72 13.30 -12.97
C LYS A 170 -6.49 14.31 -14.09
N ASN A 171 -7.51 15.07 -14.48
CA ASN A 171 -7.42 16.09 -15.53
C ASN A 171 -6.57 17.29 -15.08
N VAL A 172 -6.57 17.58 -13.78
CA VAL A 172 -5.74 18.64 -13.19
C VAL A 172 -4.29 18.18 -13.09
N LEU A 173 -4.06 16.96 -12.62
CA LEU A 173 -2.70 16.44 -12.42
C LEU A 173 -1.98 16.18 -13.76
N SER A 174 -2.69 15.66 -14.76
CA SER A 174 -2.13 15.37 -16.09
C SER A 174 -1.61 16.63 -16.79
N LYS A 175 -2.26 17.78 -16.59
CA LYS A 175 -1.83 19.07 -17.13
C LYS A 175 -0.42 19.47 -16.66
N TYR A 176 -0.03 19.07 -15.46
CA TYR A 176 1.27 19.38 -14.86
C TYR A 176 2.24 18.19 -14.90
N GLY A 177 1.87 17.08 -15.54
CA GLY A 177 2.68 15.86 -15.55
C GLY A 177 2.82 15.20 -14.18
N LEU A 178 1.88 15.45 -13.27
CA LEU A 178 1.90 14.96 -11.90
C LEU A 178 1.05 13.71 -11.74
N THR A 179 1.42 12.86 -10.79
CA THR A 179 0.64 11.68 -10.37
C THR A 179 0.04 11.84 -8.98
N ASP A 180 0.56 12.79 -8.20
CA ASP A 180 0.12 13.13 -6.84
C ASP A 180 -0.08 14.65 -6.73
N ILE A 181 -1.22 15.07 -6.17
CA ILE A 181 -1.54 16.48 -5.93
C ILE A 181 -0.55 17.14 -4.96
N HIS A 182 0.03 16.37 -4.04
CA HIS A 182 1.00 16.88 -3.09
C HIS A 182 2.37 17.17 -3.72
N CYS A 183 2.57 16.85 -5.01
CA CYS A 183 3.74 17.25 -5.79
C CYS A 183 3.51 18.57 -6.54
N MET A 184 2.33 19.18 -6.42
CA MET A 184 2.02 20.46 -7.04
C MET A 184 2.76 21.60 -6.32
N THR A 185 3.30 22.56 -7.08
CA THR A 185 3.89 23.77 -6.48
C THR A 185 2.81 24.77 -6.08
N LYS A 186 3.12 25.71 -5.18
CA LYS A 186 2.20 26.81 -4.82
C LYS A 186 1.73 27.63 -6.02
N ILE A 187 2.61 27.79 -7.02
CA ILE A 187 2.27 28.49 -8.27
C ILE A 187 1.21 27.70 -9.05
N GLN A 188 1.45 26.40 -9.26
CA GLN A 188 0.52 25.52 -9.95
C GLN A 188 -0.82 25.39 -9.20
N ALA A 189 -0.79 25.40 -7.87
CA ALA A 189 -1.97 25.39 -7.01
C ALA A 189 -2.83 26.64 -7.21
N LYS A 190 -2.23 27.83 -7.11
CA LYS A 190 -2.92 29.11 -7.36
C LYS A 190 -3.51 29.19 -8.76
N GLU A 191 -2.78 28.76 -9.78
CA GLU A 191 -3.29 28.71 -11.14
C GLU A 191 -4.50 27.77 -11.28
N THR A 192 -4.43 26.61 -10.62
CA THR A 192 -5.50 25.61 -10.63
C THR A 192 -6.75 26.15 -9.96
N ILE A 193 -6.63 26.71 -8.76
CA ILE A 193 -7.74 27.30 -7.99
C ILE A 193 -8.39 28.42 -8.81
N ASN A 194 -7.60 29.35 -9.37
CA ASN A 194 -8.12 30.44 -10.18
C ASN A 194 -8.86 29.95 -11.44
N LYS A 195 -8.39 28.86 -12.05
CA LYS A 195 -9.06 28.26 -13.20
C LYS A 195 -10.36 27.57 -12.81
N LEU A 196 -10.38 26.83 -11.70
CA LEU A 196 -11.58 26.14 -11.23
C LEU A 196 -12.66 27.15 -10.79
N LYS A 197 -12.30 28.23 -10.09
CA LYS A 197 -13.24 29.30 -9.69
C LYS A 197 -13.93 29.99 -10.87
N ARG A 198 -13.32 30.00 -12.05
CA ARG A 198 -13.93 30.54 -13.28
C ARG A 198 -14.87 29.56 -13.98
N LYS A 199 -14.91 28.29 -13.56
CA LYS A 199 -15.82 27.29 -14.12
C LYS A 199 -17.16 27.32 -13.39
N PRO A 200 -18.27 27.15 -14.12
CA PRO A 200 -19.59 27.05 -13.51
C PRO A 200 -19.68 25.81 -12.61
N ASP A 201 -20.61 25.85 -11.66
CA ASP A 201 -20.98 24.68 -10.88
C ASP A 201 -21.46 23.57 -11.82
N LYS A 202 -21.20 22.32 -11.44
CA LYS A 202 -21.83 21.19 -12.11
C LYS A 202 -23.33 21.34 -11.89
N GLU A 203 -24.11 21.30 -12.98
CA GLU A 203 -25.57 21.32 -12.90
C GLU A 203 -26.04 20.25 -11.90
N SER A 204 -26.72 20.71 -10.83
CA SER A 204 -27.41 19.80 -9.95
C SER A 204 -28.62 19.28 -10.71
N ALA A 205 -28.73 17.96 -10.85
CA ALA A 205 -30.01 17.36 -11.18
C ALA A 205 -30.94 17.62 -9.99
N THR A 206 -31.73 18.69 -10.03
CA THR A 206 -32.81 18.93 -9.07
C THR A 206 -34.15 18.83 -9.75
N ALA A 207 -34.87 17.78 -9.30
CA ALA A 207 -36.31 17.59 -9.22
C ALA A 207 -37.11 17.51 -10.54
N PRO A 208 -38.20 16.71 -10.58
CA PRO A 208 -39.11 16.70 -11.73
C PRO A 208 -39.74 18.09 -11.92
N PRO A 209 -40.16 18.45 -13.15
CA PRO A 209 -40.84 19.72 -13.40
C PRO A 209 -42.10 19.85 -12.52
N ASP A 210 -42.33 21.04 -11.97
CA ASP A 210 -43.54 21.41 -11.19
C ASP A 210 -44.82 21.46 -12.05
N ASP A 211 -44.69 21.22 -13.36
CA ASP A 211 -45.78 21.21 -14.33
C ASP A 211 -46.03 19.79 -14.86
N MET A 212 -46.35 18.85 -13.97
CA MET A 212 -47.22 17.74 -14.38
C MET A 212 -48.66 18.23 -14.28
N GLN A 213 -49.14 18.90 -15.33
CA GLN A 213 -50.58 18.89 -15.59
C GLN A 213 -51.00 17.41 -15.67
N GLU A 214 -51.91 17.02 -14.78
CA GLU A 214 -52.62 15.74 -14.80
C GLU A 214 -53.28 15.55 -16.17
N GLY A 215 -52.57 14.97 -17.13
CA GLY A 215 -53.10 14.83 -18.48
C GLY A 215 -52.05 14.29 -19.43
N GLY A 216 -51.75 12.99 -19.34
CA GLY A 216 -50.96 12.32 -20.37
C GLY A 216 -49.99 11.23 -19.91
N LEU A 217 -50.10 10.71 -18.68
CA LEU A 217 -49.36 9.51 -18.32
C LEU A 217 -50.04 8.26 -18.94
N PRO A 218 -49.28 7.35 -19.57
CA PRO A 218 -49.81 6.19 -20.32
C PRO A 218 -50.46 5.11 -19.46
N TRP A 219 -50.63 5.34 -18.15
CA TRP A 219 -51.31 4.43 -17.21
C TRP A 219 -52.68 4.96 -16.76
N ASN A 220 -53.07 6.17 -17.18
CA ASN A 220 -54.43 6.68 -17.01
C ASN A 220 -55.24 6.40 -18.27
N ASP A 221 -55.58 5.13 -18.49
CA ASP A 221 -56.68 4.75 -19.38
C ASP A 221 -57.96 4.61 -18.55
N PRO A 222 -58.97 5.46 -18.74
CA PRO A 222 -60.29 5.20 -18.20
C PRO A 222 -61.07 4.31 -19.19
N LYS A 223 -61.23 3.04 -18.78
CA LYS A 223 -62.24 2.05 -19.21
C LYS A 223 -61.83 1.06 -20.31
N GLY A 224 -61.92 -0.21 -19.92
CA GLY A 224 -61.93 -1.42 -20.73
C GLY A 224 -61.92 -2.63 -19.84
#